data_AF-A0AB34C8K8-F1
#
_entry.id   AF-A0AB34C8K8-F1
#
_cell.length_a   1.000
_cell.length_b   1.000
_cell.length_c   1.000
_cell.angle_alpha   90.00
_cell.angle_beta   90.00
_cell.angle_gamma   90.00
#
_symmetry.space_group_name_H-M   'P 1'
#
loop_
_entity.id
_entity.type
_entity.pdbx_description
1 polymer ?
#
loop_
_entity_poly.entity_id
_entity_poly.type
_entity_poly.pdbx_seq_one_letter_code
_entity_poly.pdbx_strand_id
1 'polypeptide(L)'
;MKLASMMSTLCLASLGLVGCSSNVTQPDEYSGFLGDYSQLKEAKSPSGVEVMRWVDPKLDLKQYRSVYIEPTQFYPKPQPTVKIPQNTLYGINRYYDEALKREIGKDLPLATAPGPGVIVVRAAITAVSSKTEGLKPYEIIPIALVAAAVSTASGIRDQETTLGTEAQFIDGGNNKVIAQVVRKGSGKPLQNDTQVMQPSDVKNVIDGWAADLHQSFQKLKKQ
;
A
#
# COMPACT_ATOMS: atom_id res chain seq x y z
N MET A 1 -21.04 -67.33 -25.42
CA MET A 1 -20.32 -66.28 -26.19
C MET A 1 -20.52 -64.95 -25.48
N LYS A 2 -19.42 -64.28 -25.08
CA LYS A 2 -19.15 -62.82 -25.05
C LYS A 2 -20.33 -61.89 -24.61
N LEU A 3 -20.22 -60.98 -23.65
CA LEU A 3 -19.16 -60.00 -23.37
C LEU A 3 -19.41 -59.38 -21.99
N ALA A 4 -18.34 -59.15 -21.24
CA ALA A 4 -18.32 -58.34 -20.03
C ALA A 4 -18.60 -56.86 -20.35
N SER A 5 -19.28 -56.14 -19.46
CA SER A 5 -19.22 -54.68 -19.41
C SER A 5 -19.14 -54.23 -17.95
N MET A 6 -17.91 -53.89 -17.57
CA MET A 6 -17.48 -53.37 -16.28
C MET A 6 -17.81 -51.88 -16.27
N MET A 7 -18.80 -51.46 -15.48
CA MET A 7 -19.23 -50.08 -15.38
C MET A 7 -18.35 -49.36 -14.35
N SER A 8 -17.16 -48.92 -14.78
CA SER A 8 -16.29 -48.04 -14.01
C SER A 8 -16.87 -46.62 -14.03
N THR A 9 -17.56 -46.24 -12.96
CA THR A 9 -17.97 -44.86 -12.71
C THR A 9 -16.73 -44.03 -12.39
N LEU A 10 -16.21 -43.35 -13.41
CA LEU A 10 -15.10 -42.41 -13.28
C LEU A 10 -15.62 -41.11 -12.63
N CYS A 11 -15.48 -41.00 -11.31
CA CYS A 11 -15.65 -39.72 -10.60
C CYS A 11 -14.53 -38.77 -11.05
N LEU A 12 -14.80 -37.94 -12.06
CA LEU A 12 -14.01 -36.74 -12.33
C LEU A 12 -14.19 -35.78 -11.16
N ALA A 13 -13.27 -35.85 -10.20
CA ALA A 13 -13.10 -34.79 -9.21
C ALA A 13 -12.60 -33.54 -9.94
N SER A 14 -13.53 -32.67 -10.32
CA SER A 14 -13.23 -31.29 -10.70
C SER A 14 -12.66 -30.59 -9.47
N LEU A 15 -11.33 -30.59 -9.32
CA LEU A 15 -10.65 -29.63 -8.47
C LEU A 15 -10.95 -28.25 -9.04
N GLY A 16 -11.98 -27.61 -8.48
CA GLY A 16 -12.17 -26.18 -8.63
C GLY A 16 -10.93 -25.51 -8.06
N LEU A 17 -10.06 -25.02 -8.94
CA LEU A 17 -9.10 -23.99 -8.60
C LEU A 17 -9.92 -22.78 -8.17
N VAL A 18 -10.24 -22.71 -6.88
CA VAL A 18 -10.61 -21.46 -6.24
C VAL A 18 -9.35 -20.62 -6.27
N GLY A 19 -9.17 -19.87 -7.37
CA GLY A 19 -8.20 -18.81 -7.42
C GLY A 19 -8.61 -17.81 -6.36
N CYS A 20 -7.98 -17.88 -5.19
CA CYS A 20 -7.95 -16.76 -4.28
C CYS A 20 -7.25 -15.63 -5.04
N SER A 21 -8.03 -14.77 -5.69
CA SER A 21 -7.55 -13.50 -6.22
C SER A 21 -7.15 -12.66 -5.00
N SER A 22 -5.93 -12.86 -4.51
CA SER A 22 -5.42 -12.16 -3.34
C SER A 22 -5.24 -10.69 -3.74
N ASN A 23 -5.89 -9.77 -3.01
CA ASN A 23 -5.79 -8.33 -3.30
C ASN A 23 -4.52 -7.70 -2.67
N VAL A 24 -3.64 -8.53 -2.12
CA VAL A 24 -2.36 -8.13 -1.52
C VAL A 24 -1.36 -7.66 -2.58
N THR A 25 -0.40 -6.83 -2.17
CA THR A 25 0.69 -6.40 -3.06
C THR A 25 1.67 -7.56 -3.28
N GLN A 26 1.82 -8.00 -4.53
CA GLN A 26 2.69 -9.12 -4.89
C GLN A 26 4.18 -8.70 -4.88
N PRO A 27 5.12 -9.64 -4.70
CA PRO A 27 6.55 -9.30 -4.59
C PRO A 27 7.14 -8.55 -5.80
N ASP A 28 6.60 -8.81 -6.97
CA ASP A 28 6.96 -8.13 -8.21
C ASP A 28 6.44 -6.67 -8.25
N GLU A 29 5.37 -6.34 -7.54
CA GLU A 29 4.82 -4.98 -7.40
C GLU A 29 5.59 -4.09 -6.39
N TYR A 30 6.67 -4.57 -5.75
CA TYR A 30 7.45 -3.81 -4.77
C TYR A 30 8.36 -2.77 -5.43
N SER A 31 8.40 -1.56 -4.87
CA SER A 31 9.14 -0.43 -5.47
C SER A 31 10.66 -0.47 -5.23
N GLY A 32 11.12 -1.22 -4.24
CA GLY A 32 12.49 -1.18 -3.73
C GLY A 32 12.71 -0.20 -2.56
N PHE A 33 11.70 0.57 -2.14
CA PHE A 33 11.82 1.56 -1.07
C PHE A 33 12.28 0.99 0.29
N LEU A 34 11.80 -0.21 0.65
CA LEU A 34 12.14 -0.84 1.93
C LEU A 34 13.54 -1.46 1.96
N GLY A 35 14.17 -1.69 0.80
CA GLY A 35 15.47 -2.35 0.67
C GLY A 35 15.44 -3.88 0.91
N ASP A 36 14.74 -4.35 1.95
CA ASP A 36 14.54 -5.77 2.25
C ASP A 36 13.05 -6.06 2.50
N TYR A 37 12.50 -6.99 1.71
CA TYR A 37 11.11 -7.42 1.74
C TYR A 37 10.94 -8.86 2.25
N SER A 38 12.06 -9.56 2.52
CA SER A 38 12.07 -11.00 2.79
C SER A 38 11.26 -11.42 4.02
N GLN A 39 11.02 -10.47 4.93
CA GLN A 39 10.32 -10.70 6.18
C GLN A 39 8.80 -10.47 6.07
N LEU A 40 8.35 -9.81 5.00
CA LEU A 40 6.94 -9.49 4.81
C LEU A 40 6.09 -10.74 4.64
N LYS A 41 4.93 -10.73 5.29
CA LYS A 41 3.92 -11.77 5.17
C LYS A 41 2.56 -11.15 4.99
N GLU A 42 1.66 -11.88 4.35
CA GLU A 42 0.26 -11.47 4.28
C GLU A 42 -0.33 -11.33 5.69
N ALA A 43 -1.05 -10.23 5.89
CA ALA A 43 -1.74 -9.95 7.13
C ALA A 43 -2.98 -9.10 6.84
N LYS A 44 -3.84 -8.95 7.85
CA LYS A 44 -4.95 -8.00 7.81
C LYS A 44 -4.61 -6.74 8.61
N SER A 45 -4.90 -5.58 8.03
CA SER A 45 -4.94 -4.30 8.73
C SER A 45 -6.07 -4.29 9.76
N PRO A 46 -6.07 -3.35 10.72
CA PRO A 46 -7.21 -3.15 11.63
C PRO A 46 -8.55 -2.93 10.92
N SER A 47 -8.55 -2.23 9.78
CA SER A 47 -9.72 -2.05 8.91
C SER A 47 -10.11 -3.29 8.08
N GLY A 48 -9.36 -4.39 8.18
CA GLY A 48 -9.66 -5.66 7.51
C GLY A 48 -9.08 -5.80 6.10
N VAL A 49 -8.34 -4.81 5.62
CA VAL A 49 -7.67 -4.82 4.31
C VAL A 49 -6.45 -5.74 4.34
N GLU A 50 -6.28 -6.55 3.29
CA GLU A 50 -5.09 -7.38 3.13
C GLU A 50 -3.86 -6.52 2.84
N VAL A 51 -2.77 -6.77 3.56
CA VAL A 51 -1.52 -6.04 3.46
C VAL A 51 -0.34 -7.00 3.56
N MET A 52 0.79 -6.62 3.01
CA MET A 52 2.06 -7.27 3.31
C MET A 52 2.67 -6.55 4.51
N ARG A 53 2.89 -7.26 5.61
CA ARG A 53 3.37 -6.66 6.86
C ARG A 53 4.37 -7.58 7.54
N TRP A 54 5.33 -6.95 8.21
CA TRP A 54 6.17 -7.60 9.20
C TRP A 54 6.26 -6.74 10.45
N VAL A 55 6.33 -7.37 11.61
CA VAL A 55 6.57 -6.74 12.91
C VAL A 55 7.60 -7.60 13.62
N ASP A 56 8.62 -6.97 14.21
CA ASP A 56 9.62 -7.68 14.99
C ASP A 56 8.94 -8.45 16.13
N PRO A 57 9.09 -9.79 16.22
CA PRO A 57 8.49 -10.58 17.29
C PRO A 57 9.00 -10.22 18.69
N LYS A 58 10.12 -9.47 18.78
CA LYS A 58 10.69 -8.96 20.03
C LYS A 58 10.35 -7.49 20.29
N LEU A 59 9.43 -6.90 19.52
CA LEU A 59 9.04 -5.50 19.68
C LEU A 59 8.40 -5.28 21.06
N ASP A 60 9.05 -4.46 21.89
CA ASP A 60 8.44 -3.88 23.09
C ASP A 60 8.08 -2.42 22.81
N LEU A 61 6.81 -2.11 22.65
CA LEU A 61 6.37 -0.73 22.41
C LEU A 61 6.54 0.17 23.63
N LYS A 62 6.72 -0.37 24.84
CA LYS A 62 6.87 0.43 26.08
C LYS A 62 8.19 1.20 26.12
N GLN A 63 9.19 0.80 25.32
CA GLN A 63 10.46 1.50 25.23
C GLN A 63 10.37 2.84 24.45
N TYR A 64 9.29 3.05 23.71
CA TYR A 64 9.12 4.25 22.88
C TYR A 64 8.18 5.26 23.55
N ARG A 65 8.63 6.51 23.61
CA ARG A 65 7.94 7.63 24.27
C ARG A 65 7.47 8.71 23.30
N SER A 66 7.96 8.69 22.07
CA SER A 66 7.59 9.62 21.01
C SER A 66 7.81 9.00 19.63
N VAL A 67 7.28 9.67 18.62
CA VAL A 67 7.38 9.24 17.22
C VAL A 67 7.85 10.40 16.35
N TYR A 68 8.82 10.13 15.48
CA TYR A 68 9.27 11.04 14.45
C TYR A 68 8.78 10.55 13.10
N ILE A 69 8.02 11.39 12.39
CA ILE A 69 7.65 11.13 10.99
C ILE A 69 8.71 11.82 10.11
N GLU A 70 9.54 11.03 9.43
CA GLU A 70 10.38 11.59 8.37
C GLU A 70 9.50 12.19 7.28
N PRO A 71 9.92 13.31 6.64
CA PRO A 71 9.16 13.90 5.53
C PRO A 71 8.82 12.83 4.49
N THR A 72 7.53 12.64 4.24
CA THR A 72 7.06 11.66 3.26
C THR A 72 7.51 12.07 1.86
N GLN A 73 7.64 11.07 0.99
CA GLN A 73 8.09 11.28 -0.38
C GLN A 73 7.39 10.31 -1.33
N PHE A 74 7.62 10.52 -2.62
CA PHE A 74 7.34 9.50 -3.62
C PHE A 74 8.60 8.68 -3.91
N TYR A 75 8.42 7.39 -4.12
CA TYR A 75 9.52 6.51 -4.52
C TYR A 75 9.07 5.44 -5.52
N PRO A 76 9.66 5.36 -6.73
CA PRO A 76 10.64 6.29 -7.28
C PRO A 76 10.05 7.69 -7.49
N LYS A 77 10.89 8.67 -7.81
CA LYS A 77 10.43 10.05 -8.04
C LYS A 77 9.46 10.11 -9.24
N PRO A 78 8.28 10.73 -9.10
CA PRO A 78 7.31 10.77 -10.18
C PRO A 78 7.68 11.74 -11.28
N GLN A 79 7.14 11.48 -12.46
CA GLN A 79 7.07 12.48 -13.52
C GLN A 79 5.62 12.96 -13.62
N PRO A 80 5.38 14.28 -13.47
CA PRO A 80 4.06 14.85 -13.66
C PRO A 80 3.50 14.58 -15.06
N THR A 81 2.18 14.46 -15.15
CA THR A 81 1.45 14.34 -16.40
C THR A 81 0.32 15.36 -16.47
N VAL A 82 -0.34 15.46 -17.61
CA VAL A 82 -1.54 16.31 -17.75
C VAL A 82 -2.65 15.86 -16.78
N LYS A 83 -2.81 14.55 -16.56
CA LYS A 83 -3.82 14.01 -15.63
C LYS A 83 -3.40 14.10 -14.17
N ILE A 84 -2.09 14.00 -13.88
CA ILE A 84 -1.54 14.08 -12.54
C ILE A 84 -0.42 15.14 -12.52
N PRO A 85 -0.78 16.43 -12.45
CA PRO A 85 0.19 17.51 -12.46
C PRO A 85 1.01 17.54 -11.16
N GLN A 86 2.13 18.27 -11.19
CA GLN A 86 3.05 18.40 -10.04
C GLN A 86 2.33 18.91 -8.77
N ASN A 87 1.37 19.82 -8.91
CA ASN A 87 0.58 20.32 -7.78
C ASN A 87 -0.30 19.24 -7.15
N THR A 88 -0.85 18.32 -7.95
CA THR A 88 -1.60 17.16 -7.43
C THR A 88 -0.68 16.25 -6.64
N LEU A 89 0.49 15.90 -7.18
CA LEU A 89 1.49 15.09 -6.49
C LEU A 89 1.92 15.74 -5.16
N TYR A 90 2.23 17.04 -5.17
CA TYR A 90 2.57 17.79 -3.96
C TYR A 90 1.44 17.75 -2.93
N GLY A 91 0.20 18.00 -3.36
CA GLY A 91 -0.97 17.97 -2.48
C GLY A 91 -1.21 16.60 -1.85
N ILE A 92 -1.04 15.52 -2.63
CA ILE A 92 -1.14 14.14 -2.13
C ILE A 92 -0.06 13.88 -1.07
N ASN A 93 1.21 14.19 -1.35
CA ASN A 93 2.32 13.93 -0.42
C ASN A 93 2.19 14.74 0.88
N ARG A 94 1.82 16.02 0.75
CA ARG A 94 1.56 16.89 1.89
C ARG A 94 0.43 16.33 2.75
N TYR A 95 -0.69 15.94 2.15
CA TYR A 95 -1.83 15.38 2.89
C TYR A 95 -1.45 14.05 3.56
N TYR A 96 -0.62 13.24 2.92
CA TYR A 96 -0.10 12.00 3.49
C TYR A 96 0.74 12.24 4.75
N ASP A 97 1.69 13.19 4.70
CA ASP A 97 2.49 13.61 5.86
C ASP A 97 1.60 14.10 7.02
N GLU A 98 0.66 15.00 6.72
CA GLU A 98 -0.27 15.56 7.70
C GLU A 98 -1.16 14.47 8.33
N ALA A 99 -1.65 13.53 7.53
CA ALA A 99 -2.50 12.44 8.01
C ALA A 99 -1.75 11.47 8.93
N LEU A 100 -0.54 11.05 8.56
CA LEU A 100 0.29 10.19 9.41
C LEU A 100 0.57 10.86 10.76
N LYS A 101 1.02 12.12 10.76
CA LYS A 101 1.29 12.91 11.97
C LYS A 101 0.04 13.07 12.84
N ARG A 102 -1.11 13.39 12.23
CA ARG A 102 -2.40 13.56 12.92
C ARG A 102 -2.82 12.30 13.64
N GLU A 103 -2.73 11.14 12.99
CA GLU A 103 -3.26 9.90 13.54
C GLU A 103 -2.32 9.29 14.59
N ILE A 104 -1.02 9.19 14.32
CA ILE A 104 -0.07 8.64 15.32
C ILE A 104 0.13 9.58 16.51
N GLY A 105 -0.04 10.89 16.29
CA GLY A 105 0.02 11.93 17.33
C GLY A 105 -1.02 11.77 18.43
N LYS A 106 -2.06 10.95 18.20
CA LYS A 106 -3.06 10.58 19.22
C LYS A 106 -2.51 9.61 20.25
N ASP A 107 -1.46 8.87 19.92
CA ASP A 107 -0.88 7.81 20.75
C ASP A 107 0.46 8.18 21.37
N LEU A 108 1.29 8.89 20.60
CA LEU A 108 2.64 9.30 20.97
C LEU A 108 2.87 10.77 20.59
N PRO A 109 3.51 11.57 21.46
CA PRO A 109 3.98 12.89 21.09
C PRO A 109 4.87 12.87 19.83
N LEU A 110 4.71 13.86 18.96
CA LEU A 110 5.57 14.03 17.79
C LEU A 110 6.93 14.57 18.22
N ALA A 111 7.99 13.82 17.93
CA ALA A 111 9.37 14.26 18.05
C ALA A 111 9.78 15.11 16.85
N THR A 112 10.84 15.89 17.02
CA THR A 112 11.43 16.72 15.95
C THR A 112 12.60 16.06 15.22
N ALA A 113 13.16 14.98 15.79
CA ALA A 113 14.27 14.22 15.24
C ALA A 113 14.28 12.77 15.76
N PRO A 114 14.98 11.85 15.08
CA PRO A 114 15.32 10.52 15.60
C PRO A 114 16.10 10.55 16.91
N GLY A 115 16.00 9.50 17.72
CA GLY A 115 16.83 9.30 18.90
C GLY A 115 16.36 8.15 19.80
N PRO A 116 17.03 7.91 20.93
CA PRO A 116 16.64 6.87 21.89
C PRO A 116 15.19 7.03 22.35
N GLY A 117 14.42 5.94 22.27
CA GLY A 117 12.99 5.92 22.63
C GLY A 117 12.07 6.63 21.62
N VAL A 118 12.55 6.94 20.42
CA VAL A 118 11.76 7.51 19.31
C VAL A 118 11.53 6.43 18.26
N ILE A 119 10.28 6.20 17.87
CA ILE A 119 9.98 5.45 16.64
C ILE A 119 10.16 6.39 15.45
N VAL A 120 11.02 6.03 14.50
CA VAL A 120 11.14 6.75 13.23
C VAL A 120 10.25 6.07 12.21
N VAL A 121 9.31 6.82 11.63
CA VAL A 121 8.47 6.36 10.53
C VAL A 121 9.04 6.93 9.24
N ARG A 122 9.52 6.05 8.38
CA ARG A 122 9.94 6.37 7.02
C ARG A 122 8.94 5.79 6.05
N ALA A 123 8.21 6.66 5.36
CA ALA A 123 7.10 6.27 4.49
C ALA A 123 7.19 6.92 3.11
N ALA A 124 6.79 6.19 2.09
CA ALA A 124 6.68 6.68 0.73
C ALA A 124 5.36 6.29 0.07
N ILE A 125 4.94 7.13 -0.87
CA ILE A 125 3.94 6.78 -1.86
C ILE A 125 4.69 6.16 -3.03
N THR A 126 4.40 4.89 -3.30
CA THR A 126 5.16 4.07 -4.24
C THR A 126 4.45 3.83 -5.56
N ALA A 127 3.16 4.10 -5.61
CA ALA A 127 2.38 4.11 -6.83
C ALA A 127 1.25 5.15 -6.74
N VAL A 128 0.96 5.78 -7.88
CA VAL A 128 -0.26 6.55 -8.13
C VAL A 128 -0.71 6.16 -9.53
N SER A 129 -1.95 5.69 -9.72
CA SER A 129 -2.47 5.25 -11.02
C SER A 129 -3.94 5.67 -11.19
N SER A 130 -4.41 5.71 -12.44
CA SER A 130 -5.80 6.00 -12.82
C SER A 130 -6.31 5.03 -13.92
N LYS A 131 -6.02 3.72 -13.83
CA LYS A 131 -6.34 2.72 -14.88
C LYS A 131 -7.22 1.59 -14.32
N THR A 132 -8.02 0.97 -15.19
CA THR A 132 -8.92 -0.15 -14.88
C THR A 132 -8.20 -1.51 -14.75
N GLU A 133 -6.92 -1.63 -15.12
CA GLU A 133 -6.12 -2.86 -14.96
C GLU A 133 -5.10 -2.73 -13.80
N GLY A 134 -4.88 -3.84 -13.10
CA GLY A 134 -3.96 -3.95 -11.96
C GLY A 134 -2.51 -3.54 -12.30
N LEU A 135 -1.77 -3.13 -11.27
CA LEU A 135 -0.40 -2.67 -11.37
C LEU A 135 0.47 -3.82 -11.92
N LYS A 136 1.02 -3.67 -13.14
CA LYS A 136 1.97 -4.63 -13.70
C LYS A 136 3.40 -4.24 -13.29
N PRO A 137 4.27 -5.20 -12.99
CA PRO A 137 5.64 -4.93 -12.62
C PRO A 137 6.60 -5.11 -13.80
N TYR A 138 7.70 -4.37 -13.74
CA TYR A 138 8.73 -4.23 -14.78
C TYR A 138 8.38 -3.36 -15.98
N GLU A 139 8.42 -2.05 -15.74
CA GLU A 139 9.18 -1.16 -16.61
C GLU A 139 10.02 -0.26 -15.72
N ILE A 140 11.35 -0.21 -15.92
CA ILE A 140 12.17 0.90 -15.43
C ILE A 140 11.73 2.12 -16.22
N ILE A 141 10.61 2.71 -15.83
CA ILE A 141 10.02 3.90 -16.43
C ILE A 141 9.46 4.72 -15.27
N PRO A 142 9.53 6.05 -15.34
CA PRO A 142 9.07 6.92 -14.26
C PRO A 142 7.59 6.65 -13.96
N ILE A 143 7.02 7.31 -12.95
CA ILE A 143 5.56 7.31 -12.66
C ILE A 143 4.69 7.77 -13.88
N ALA A 144 5.31 7.96 -15.05
CA ALA A 144 4.76 8.18 -16.38
C ALA A 144 4.06 6.97 -17.06
N LEU A 145 3.78 5.82 -16.41
CA LEU A 145 2.72 4.91 -16.94
C LEU A 145 1.32 5.27 -16.44
N VAL A 146 1.14 6.52 -16.02
CA VAL A 146 -0.15 7.10 -15.68
C VAL A 146 -0.57 8.03 -16.81
N ALA A 147 -1.64 7.65 -17.53
CA ALA A 147 -2.25 8.38 -18.66
C ALA A 147 -1.71 8.12 -20.09
N ALA A 148 -1.33 6.90 -20.45
CA ALA A 148 -1.28 6.48 -21.86
C ALA A 148 -1.92 5.10 -22.04
N ALA A 149 -2.78 4.98 -23.06
CA ALA A 149 -3.60 3.83 -23.48
C ALA A 149 -4.92 3.59 -22.70
N VAL A 150 -5.93 4.44 -22.94
CA VAL A 150 -7.25 3.95 -23.39
C VAL A 150 -7.83 5.01 -24.34
N SER A 151 -7.42 4.97 -25.60
CA SER A 151 -8.25 5.48 -26.68
C SER A 151 -9.04 4.28 -27.24
N THR A 152 -10.37 4.37 -27.12
CA THR A 152 -11.34 3.96 -28.15
C THR A 152 -11.79 2.49 -28.36
N ALA A 153 -12.02 1.64 -27.35
CA ALA A 153 -12.71 0.35 -27.64
C ALA A 153 -13.70 -0.28 -26.64
N SER A 154 -13.77 0.12 -25.36
CA SER A 154 -14.57 -0.65 -24.37
C SER A 154 -15.66 0.12 -23.61
N GLY A 155 -15.85 1.43 -23.85
CA GLY A 155 -16.96 2.17 -23.25
C GLY A 155 -16.92 2.32 -21.71
N ILE A 156 -15.77 2.08 -21.07
CA ILE A 156 -15.60 2.25 -19.63
C ILE A 156 -15.44 3.75 -19.32
N ARG A 157 -16.47 4.35 -18.72
CA ARG A 157 -16.52 5.80 -18.39
C ARG A 157 -15.65 6.16 -17.19
N ASP A 158 -15.55 5.26 -16.20
CA ASP A 158 -14.87 5.53 -14.94
C ASP A 158 -13.45 4.96 -14.93
N GLN A 159 -12.47 5.74 -14.46
CA GLN A 159 -11.07 5.32 -14.31
C GLN A 159 -10.75 5.12 -12.83
N GLU A 160 -10.42 3.89 -12.41
CA GLU A 160 -10.05 3.62 -11.01
C GLU A 160 -8.75 4.31 -10.63
N THR A 161 -8.73 4.98 -9.48
CA THR A 161 -7.51 5.56 -8.94
C THR A 161 -6.86 4.60 -7.95
N THR A 162 -5.58 4.32 -8.08
CA THR A 162 -4.84 3.42 -7.17
C THR A 162 -3.67 4.16 -6.55
N LEU A 163 -3.51 4.01 -5.23
CA LEU A 163 -2.37 4.49 -4.48
C LEU A 163 -1.64 3.32 -3.83
N GLY A 164 -0.31 3.31 -3.94
CA GLY A 164 0.58 2.37 -3.25
C GLY A 164 1.37 3.08 -2.17
N THR A 165 1.62 2.41 -1.05
CA THR A 165 2.53 2.91 -0.01
C THR A 165 3.38 1.79 0.55
N GLU A 166 4.61 2.18 0.88
CA GLU A 166 5.55 1.38 1.64
C GLU A 166 6.05 2.21 2.81
N ALA A 167 6.11 1.59 3.98
CA ALA A 167 6.64 2.23 5.18
C ALA A 167 7.46 1.25 6.02
N GLN A 168 8.53 1.76 6.60
CA GLN A 168 9.31 1.10 7.64
C GLN A 168 9.30 1.92 8.93
N PHE A 169 9.27 1.20 10.03
CA PHE A 169 9.34 1.72 11.38
C PHE A 169 10.69 1.31 11.94
N ILE A 170 11.42 2.29 12.48
CA ILE A 170 12.82 2.13 12.86
C ILE A 170 12.99 2.60 14.32
N ASP A 171 13.78 1.88 15.10
CA ASP A 171 14.24 2.34 16.41
C ASP A 171 15.24 3.49 16.20
N GLY A 172 14.88 4.70 16.63
CA GLY A 172 15.69 5.90 16.43
C GLY A 172 17.00 5.94 17.23
N GLY A 173 17.23 5.01 18.17
CA GLY A 173 18.47 4.91 18.93
C GLY A 173 19.54 4.04 18.28
N ASN A 174 19.14 3.04 17.49
CA ASN A 174 20.07 2.04 16.91
C ASN A 174 19.83 1.72 15.43
N ASN A 175 18.87 2.37 14.77
CA ASN A 175 18.48 2.17 13.38
C ASN A 175 17.95 0.78 13.02
N LYS A 176 17.55 -0.02 14.02
CA LYS A 176 16.95 -1.34 13.79
C LYS A 176 15.54 -1.17 13.22
N VAL A 177 15.23 -1.87 12.12
CA VAL A 177 13.86 -1.97 11.61
C VAL A 177 13.03 -2.82 12.56
N ILE A 178 11.90 -2.28 13.01
CA ILE A 178 11.00 -2.92 13.99
C ILE A 178 9.64 -3.29 13.41
N ALA A 179 9.25 -2.70 12.28
CA ALA A 179 8.11 -3.12 11.50
C ALA A 179 8.21 -2.60 10.07
N GLN A 180 7.51 -3.25 9.15
CA GLN A 180 7.40 -2.86 7.74
C GLN A 180 5.99 -3.14 7.24
N VAL A 181 5.51 -2.32 6.30
CA VAL A 181 4.22 -2.53 5.63
C VAL A 181 4.30 -2.11 4.17
N VAL A 182 3.67 -2.90 3.31
CA VAL A 182 3.41 -2.60 1.90
C VAL A 182 1.91 -2.82 1.67
N ARG A 183 1.26 -1.83 1.07
CA ARG A 183 -0.17 -1.91 0.76
C ARG A 183 -0.53 -1.04 -0.43
N LYS A 184 -1.62 -1.42 -1.10
CA LYS A 184 -2.33 -0.62 -2.09
C LYS A 184 -3.72 -0.23 -1.59
N GLY A 185 -4.32 0.77 -2.22
CA GLY A 185 -5.69 1.19 -1.96
C GLY A 185 -6.29 1.90 -3.15
N SER A 186 -7.59 1.70 -3.37
CA SER A 186 -8.33 2.35 -4.44
C SER A 186 -9.01 3.62 -3.94
N GLY A 187 -8.75 4.73 -4.62
CA GLY A 187 -9.39 6.02 -4.39
C GLY A 187 -10.72 6.14 -5.14
N LYS A 188 -11.21 7.38 -5.24
CA LYS A 188 -12.41 7.69 -6.03
C LYS A 188 -12.11 7.51 -7.51
N PRO A 189 -13.00 6.87 -8.28
CA PRO A 189 -12.84 6.82 -9.72
C PRO A 189 -12.93 8.24 -10.32
N LEU A 190 -12.17 8.48 -11.38
CA LEU A 190 -12.33 9.68 -12.21
C LEU A 190 -13.49 9.47 -13.18
N GLN A 191 -14.27 10.52 -13.43
CA GLN A 191 -15.50 10.50 -14.22
C GLN A 191 -15.27 10.23 -15.72
N ASN A 192 -14.06 10.51 -16.21
CA ASN A 192 -13.66 10.30 -17.59
C ASN A 192 -12.13 10.41 -17.74
N ASP A 193 -11.65 10.21 -18.97
CA ASP A 193 -10.25 10.28 -19.34
C ASP A 193 -9.69 11.71 -19.39
N THR A 194 -10.51 12.76 -19.35
CA THR A 194 -10.06 14.16 -19.36
C THR A 194 -9.97 14.80 -17.98
N GLN A 195 -10.57 14.19 -16.95
CA GLN A 195 -10.52 14.71 -15.59
C GLN A 195 -9.09 14.69 -15.04
N VAL A 196 -8.65 15.84 -14.54
CA VAL A 196 -7.39 15.99 -13.80
C VAL A 196 -7.59 15.50 -12.37
N MET A 197 -6.76 14.56 -11.93
CA MET A 197 -6.78 14.03 -10.56
C MET A 197 -6.52 15.15 -9.55
N GLN A 198 -7.29 15.13 -8.48
CA GLN A 198 -7.14 16.02 -7.33
C GLN A 198 -6.66 15.23 -6.11
N PRO A 199 -5.95 15.86 -5.16
CA PRO A 199 -5.60 15.20 -3.90
C PRO A 199 -6.81 14.63 -3.13
N SER A 200 -7.99 15.26 -3.29
CA SER A 200 -9.24 14.80 -2.70
C SER A 200 -9.71 13.44 -3.21
N ASP A 201 -9.28 13.02 -4.40
CA ASP A 201 -9.70 11.76 -5.00
C ASP A 201 -9.11 10.56 -4.25
N VAL A 202 -7.97 10.76 -3.59
CA VAL A 202 -7.22 9.70 -2.89
C VAL A 202 -7.19 9.91 -1.37
N LYS A 203 -7.85 10.96 -0.89
CA LYS A 203 -7.91 11.34 0.53
C LYS A 203 -8.41 10.20 1.43
N ASN A 204 -9.46 9.50 1.02
CA ASN A 204 -10.04 8.40 1.79
C ASN A 204 -9.06 7.23 1.97
N VAL A 205 -8.22 6.98 0.95
CA VAL A 205 -7.18 5.94 1.01
C VAL A 205 -6.15 6.32 2.07
N ILE A 206 -5.63 7.55 2.00
CA ILE A 206 -4.66 8.08 2.96
C ILE A 206 -5.22 8.09 4.39
N ASP A 207 -6.47 8.50 4.56
CA ASP A 207 -7.12 8.50 5.88
C ASP A 207 -7.27 7.09 6.45
N GLY A 208 -7.64 6.11 5.62
CA GLY A 208 -7.68 4.71 6.02
C GLY A 208 -6.31 4.18 6.44
N TRP A 209 -5.25 4.58 5.73
CA TRP A 209 -3.88 4.18 6.05
C TRP A 209 -3.40 4.75 7.38
N ALA A 210 -3.65 6.03 7.60
CA ALA A 210 -3.28 6.72 8.84
C ALA A 210 -4.10 6.21 10.04
N ALA A 211 -5.39 5.93 9.86
CA ALA A 211 -6.23 5.31 10.89
C ALA A 211 -5.75 3.90 11.25
N ASP A 212 -5.40 3.08 10.25
CA ASP A 212 -4.83 1.75 10.46
C ASP A 212 -3.49 1.80 11.20
N LEU A 213 -2.68 2.83 10.97
CA LEU A 213 -1.43 3.05 11.72
C LEU A 213 -1.72 3.25 13.21
N HIS A 214 -2.60 4.20 13.54
CA HIS A 214 -3.04 4.46 14.92
C HIS A 214 -3.60 3.19 15.59
N GLN A 215 -4.52 2.49 14.91
CA GLN A 215 -5.13 1.28 15.45
C GLN A 215 -4.14 0.12 15.59
N SER A 216 -3.17 0.00 14.69
CA SER A 216 -2.11 -1.00 14.78
C SER A 216 -1.22 -0.73 15.99
N PHE A 217 -0.85 0.52 16.23
CA PHE A 217 -0.10 0.91 17.42
C PHE A 217 -0.85 0.54 18.71
N GLN A 218 -2.13 0.92 18.80
CA GLN A 218 -3.00 0.59 19.94
C GLN A 218 -3.14 -0.92 20.16
N LYS A 219 -3.23 -1.70 19.10
CA LYS A 219 -3.33 -3.17 19.18
C LYS A 219 -2.02 -3.78 19.68
N LEU A 220 -0.88 -3.38 19.12
CA LEU A 220 0.44 -3.89 19.49
C LEU A 220 0.81 -3.50 20.93
N LYS A 221 0.41 -2.30 21.39
CA LYS A 221 0.68 -1.83 22.76
C LYS A 221 -0.01 -2.68 23.85
N LYS A 222 -1.08 -3.39 23.50
CA LYS A 222 -1.86 -4.24 24.41
C LYS A 222 -1.34 -5.68 24.47
N GLN A 223 -0.43 -6.07 23.58
CA GLN A 223 0.22 -7.38 23.58
C GLN A 223 1.36 -7.39 24.59
#